data_AF-Q2SKC7-F1
#
_entry.id   AF-Q2SKC7-F1
#
_cell.length_a   1.000
_cell.length_b   1.000
_cell.length_c   1.000
_cell.angle_alpha   90.00
_cell.angle_beta   90.00
_cell.angle_gamma   90.00
#
_symmetry.space_group_name_H-M   'P 1'
#
loop_
_entity.id
_entity.type
_entity.pdbx_description
1 polymer ?
#
loop_
_entity_poly.entity_id
_entity_poly.type
_entity_poly.pdbx_seq_one_letter_code
_entity_poly.pdbx_strand_id
1 'polypeptide(L)'
;MSGKWLTYVNENLFFAKLQLQWKDTSSTVAERECAGRAALRFLQQAYVGFLNELAEQRRIKVKIESLADLEGQLEVESPEVISMKLAAAQPDSWLAQLLKQYGEISRPRKNETPQDENIIAATSTVSAMEAAAILEFMQAFINEVREHSFEW
;
A
#
# COMPACT_ATOMS: atom_id res chain seq x y z
N MET A 1 -25.63 -0.99 -4.13
CA MET A 1 -24.39 -0.85 -3.33
C MET A 1 -23.29 -0.47 -4.30
N SER A 2 -22.55 0.62 -4.06
CA SER A 2 -21.67 1.16 -5.09
C SER A 2 -20.39 0.32 -5.15
N GLY A 3 -20.26 -0.50 -6.20
CA GLY A 3 -19.03 -1.26 -6.47
C GLY A 3 -17.86 -0.40 -6.92
N LYS A 4 -17.93 0.93 -6.77
CA LYS A 4 -16.93 1.86 -7.30
C LYS A 4 -15.60 1.70 -6.58
N TRP A 5 -15.62 1.64 -5.23
CA TRP A 5 -14.39 1.42 -4.46
C TRP A 5 -13.85 0.01 -4.64
N LEU A 6 -14.72 -1.01 -4.67
CA LEU A 6 -14.33 -2.39 -4.98
C LEU A 6 -13.57 -2.48 -6.32
N THR A 7 -14.14 -1.90 -7.39
CA THR A 7 -13.49 -1.84 -8.71
C THR A 7 -12.17 -1.08 -8.63
N TYR A 8 -12.14 0.09 -7.99
CA TYR A 8 -10.93 0.89 -7.84
C TYR A 8 -9.82 0.13 -7.10
N VAL A 9 -10.12 -0.56 -6.01
CA VAL A 9 -9.14 -1.38 -5.27
C VAL A 9 -8.58 -2.47 -6.17
N ASN A 10 -9.45 -3.21 -6.86
CA ASN A 10 -9.03 -4.33 -7.71
C ASN A 10 -8.19 -3.87 -8.92
N GLU A 11 -8.56 -2.74 -9.55
CA GLU A 11 -7.78 -2.13 -10.63
C GLU A 11 -6.37 -1.74 -10.16
N ASN A 12 -6.26 -1.11 -9.00
CA ASN A 12 -4.95 -0.71 -8.46
C ASN A 12 -4.10 -1.91 -8.04
N LEU A 13 -4.69 -2.96 -7.46
CA LEU A 13 -3.96 -4.22 -7.20
C LEU A 13 -3.46 -4.86 -8.50
N PHE A 14 -4.29 -4.86 -9.55
CA PHE A 14 -3.89 -5.35 -10.87
C PHE A 14 -2.74 -4.53 -11.45
N PHE A 15 -2.81 -3.20 -11.40
CA PHE A 15 -1.74 -2.34 -11.90
C PHE A 15 -0.45 -2.51 -11.10
N ALA A 16 -0.52 -2.66 -9.77
CA ALA A 16 0.64 -2.97 -8.95
C ALA A 16 1.32 -4.26 -9.42
N LYS A 17 0.54 -5.33 -9.64
CA LYS A 17 1.04 -6.60 -10.16
C LYS A 17 1.71 -6.45 -11.53
N LEU A 18 1.08 -5.71 -12.44
CA LEU A 18 1.63 -5.46 -13.78
C LEU A 18 2.98 -4.73 -13.71
N GLN A 19 3.10 -3.72 -12.84
CA GLN A 19 4.37 -3.00 -12.65
C GLN A 19 5.47 -3.90 -12.09
N LEU A 20 5.15 -4.83 -11.17
CA LEU A 20 6.11 -5.81 -10.68
C LEU A 20 6.58 -6.77 -11.77
N GLN A 21 5.67 -7.26 -12.63
CA GLN A 21 6.03 -8.07 -13.80
C GLN A 21 6.91 -7.29 -14.80
N TRP A 22 6.62 -6.00 -15.00
CA TRP A 22 7.43 -5.12 -15.84
C TRP A 22 8.84 -4.95 -15.26
N LYS A 23 8.95 -4.78 -13.93
CA LYS A 23 10.24 -4.70 -13.24
C LYS A 23 11.10 -5.94 -13.52
N ASP A 24 10.53 -7.13 -13.51
CA ASP A 24 11.28 -8.38 -13.72
C ASP A 24 11.78 -8.56 -15.16
N THR A 25 11.10 -7.93 -16.13
CA THR A 25 11.42 -8.01 -17.57
C THR A 25 12.20 -6.80 -18.10
N SER A 26 12.38 -5.77 -17.27
CA SER A 26 13.08 -4.54 -17.63
C SER A 26 14.58 -4.73 -17.78
N SER A 27 15.16 -4.09 -18.80
CA SER A 27 16.58 -4.23 -19.12
C SER A 27 17.47 -3.24 -18.37
N THR A 28 16.94 -2.08 -17.97
CA THR A 28 17.73 -1.04 -17.29
C THR A 28 17.44 -0.97 -15.79
N VAL A 29 18.41 -0.50 -15.00
CA VAL A 29 18.22 -0.24 -13.56
C VAL A 29 17.14 0.85 -13.36
N ALA A 30 17.16 1.90 -14.19
CA ALA A 30 16.20 3.00 -14.09
C ALA A 30 14.76 2.54 -14.32
N GLU A 31 14.50 1.70 -15.33
CA GLU A 31 13.16 1.12 -15.56
C GLU A 31 12.71 0.26 -14.39
N ARG A 32 13.61 -0.56 -13.83
CA ARG A 32 13.31 -1.40 -12.65
C ARG A 32 12.94 -0.57 -11.43
N GLU A 33 13.67 0.52 -11.17
CA GLU A 33 13.35 1.45 -10.09
C GLU A 33 12.00 2.15 -10.32
N CYS A 34 11.77 2.66 -11.53
CA CYS A 34 10.52 3.32 -11.88
C CYS A 34 9.31 2.39 -11.72
N ALA A 35 9.41 1.16 -12.24
CA ALA A 35 8.38 0.14 -12.10
C ALA A 35 8.13 -0.24 -10.64
N GLY A 36 9.19 -0.41 -9.83
CA GLY A 36 9.06 -0.65 -8.39
C GLY A 36 8.35 0.49 -7.64
N ARG A 37 8.69 1.75 -7.95
CA ARG A 37 8.03 2.92 -7.36
C ARG A 37 6.57 3.05 -7.80
N ALA A 38 6.28 2.76 -9.06
CA ALA A 38 4.92 2.75 -9.59
C ALA A 38 4.06 1.67 -8.90
N ALA A 39 4.61 0.47 -8.70
CA ALA A 39 3.93 -0.61 -7.96
C ALA A 39 3.54 -0.16 -6.55
N LEU A 40 4.47 0.43 -5.79
CA LEU A 40 4.19 0.97 -4.45
C LEU A 40 3.13 2.07 -4.45
N ARG A 41 3.11 2.92 -5.49
CA ARG A 41 2.08 3.96 -5.64
C ARG A 41 0.68 3.34 -5.81
N PHE A 42 0.56 2.33 -6.67
CA PHE A 42 -0.71 1.62 -6.89
C PHE A 42 -1.15 0.84 -5.65
N LEU A 43 -0.23 0.19 -4.93
CA LEU A 43 -0.54 -0.46 -3.64
C LEU A 43 -1.09 0.54 -2.62
N GLN A 44 -0.47 1.73 -2.50
CA GLN A 44 -0.97 2.77 -1.62
C GLN A 44 -2.36 3.27 -2.03
N GLN A 45 -2.63 3.41 -3.33
CA GLN A 45 -3.95 3.78 -3.85
C GLN A 45 -5.00 2.71 -3.56
N ALA A 46 -4.67 1.43 -3.76
CA ALA A 46 -5.53 0.31 -3.38
C ALA A 46 -5.83 0.33 -1.88
N TYR A 47 -4.85 0.67 -1.04
CA TYR A 47 -5.03 0.72 0.42
C TYR A 47 -6.00 1.82 0.81
N VAL A 48 -5.82 3.04 0.30
CA VAL A 48 -6.76 4.14 0.54
C VAL A 48 -8.15 3.82 -0.03
N GLY A 49 -8.21 3.20 -1.21
CA GLY A 49 -9.46 2.73 -1.80
C GLY A 49 -10.19 1.76 -0.89
N PHE A 50 -9.45 0.84 -0.28
CA PHE A 50 -10.01 -0.15 0.65
C PHE A 50 -10.52 0.49 1.94
N LEU A 51 -9.83 1.50 2.48
CA LEU A 51 -10.36 2.28 3.61
C LEU A 51 -11.70 2.96 3.27
N ASN A 52 -11.84 3.48 2.05
CA ASN A 52 -13.08 4.09 1.60
C ASN A 52 -14.18 3.04 1.30
N GLU A 53 -13.81 1.84 0.89
CA GLU A 53 -14.73 0.71 0.78
C GLU A 53 -15.34 0.36 2.14
N LEU A 54 -14.52 0.23 3.19
CA LEU A 54 -14.97 0.01 4.56
C LEU A 54 -15.82 1.18 5.09
N ALA A 55 -15.45 2.42 4.75
CA ALA A 55 -16.23 3.60 5.09
C ALA A 55 -17.63 3.58 4.44
N GLU A 56 -17.71 3.19 3.16
CA GLU A 56 -18.97 3.09 2.42
C GLU A 56 -19.89 2.02 3.02
N GLN A 57 -19.36 0.86 3.40
CA GLN A 57 -20.12 -0.19 4.10
C GLN A 57 -20.80 0.33 5.37
N ARG A 58 -20.18 1.31 6.04
CA ARG A 58 -20.68 1.97 7.25
C ARG A 58 -21.43 3.27 7.00
N ARG A 59 -21.74 3.57 5.74
CA ARG A 59 -22.47 4.77 5.31
C ARG A 59 -21.77 6.08 5.67
N ILE A 60 -20.46 6.05 5.87
CA ILE A 60 -19.63 7.24 6.03
C ILE A 60 -19.50 7.90 4.65
N LYS A 61 -19.86 9.19 4.57
CA LYS A 61 -19.89 9.95 3.29
C LYS A 61 -18.64 10.79 3.04
N VAL A 62 -17.75 10.85 4.02
CA VAL A 62 -16.50 11.62 3.94
C VAL A 62 -15.43 10.75 3.29
N LYS A 63 -14.61 11.35 2.43
CA LYS A 63 -13.46 10.68 1.85
C LYS A 63 -12.42 10.43 2.94
N ILE A 64 -11.97 9.18 3.04
CA ILE A 64 -10.96 8.74 4.00
C ILE A 64 -9.60 8.72 3.31
N GLU A 65 -8.58 9.34 3.91
CA GLU A 65 -7.22 9.38 3.35
C GLU A 65 -6.21 8.59 4.17
N SER A 66 -6.53 8.30 5.43
CA SER A 66 -5.70 7.53 6.35
C SER A 66 -6.53 6.65 7.29
N LEU A 67 -5.87 5.69 7.93
CA LEU A 67 -6.49 4.86 8.96
C LEU A 67 -7.02 5.69 10.14
N ALA A 68 -6.28 6.75 10.51
CA ALA A 68 -6.70 7.67 11.57
C ALA A 68 -7.97 8.44 11.19
N ASP A 69 -8.13 8.81 9.92
CA ASP A 69 -9.37 9.45 9.45
C ASP A 69 -10.55 8.49 9.55
N LEU A 70 -10.36 7.22 9.19
CA LEU A 70 -11.41 6.20 9.31
C LEU A 70 -11.82 6.02 10.77
N GLU A 71 -10.85 5.86 11.67
CA GLU A 71 -11.07 5.72 13.11
C GLU A 71 -11.86 6.91 13.67
N GLY A 72 -11.49 8.14 13.30
CA GLY A 72 -12.17 9.35 13.76
C GLY A 72 -13.62 9.49 13.28
N GLN A 73 -14.04 8.75 12.25
CA GLN A 73 -15.42 8.76 11.73
C GLN A 73 -16.27 7.61 12.28
N LEU A 74 -15.68 6.65 12.99
CA LEU A 74 -16.38 5.48 13.51
C LEU A 74 -16.93 5.74 14.90
N GLU A 75 -18.24 5.54 15.09
CA GLU A 75 -18.86 5.55 16.42
C GLU A 75 -18.45 4.33 17.26
N VAL A 76 -18.25 3.19 16.58
CA VAL A 76 -17.80 1.93 17.18
C VAL A 76 -16.63 1.40 16.35
N GLU A 77 -15.53 1.13 17.03
CA GLU A 77 -14.34 0.55 16.39
C GLU A 77 -14.64 -0.88 15.92
N SER A 78 -14.24 -1.18 14.69
CA SER A 78 -14.55 -2.47 14.07
C SER A 78 -13.38 -3.43 14.11
N PRO A 79 -13.63 -4.75 14.03
CA PRO A 79 -12.56 -5.76 13.99
C PRO A 79 -11.54 -5.52 12.87
N GLU A 80 -11.98 -5.09 11.69
CA GLU A 80 -11.10 -4.82 10.54
C GLU A 80 -10.16 -3.64 10.81
N VAL A 81 -10.67 -2.60 11.47
CA VAL A 81 -9.88 -1.42 11.85
C VAL A 81 -8.88 -1.78 12.94
N ILE A 82 -9.27 -2.60 13.91
CA ILE A 82 -8.36 -3.13 14.93
C ILE A 82 -7.23 -3.93 14.27
N SER A 83 -7.56 -4.85 13.36
CA SER A 83 -6.56 -5.64 12.63
C SER A 83 -5.60 -4.77 11.82
N MET A 84 -6.11 -3.73 11.15
CA MET A 84 -5.27 -2.76 10.44
C MET A 84 -4.36 -1.96 11.39
N LYS A 85 -4.86 -1.55 12.56
CA LYS A 85 -4.06 -0.86 13.58
C LYS A 85 -2.94 -1.76 14.11
N LEU A 86 -3.25 -3.03 14.39
CA LEU A 86 -2.27 -4.02 14.82
C LEU A 86 -1.19 -4.25 13.75
N ALA A 87 -1.60 -4.37 12.48
CA ALA A 87 -0.65 -4.45 11.37
C ALA A 87 0.22 -3.17 11.32
N ALA A 88 -0.38 -1.98 11.29
CA ALA A 88 0.38 -0.72 11.22
C ALA A 88 1.36 -0.51 12.39
N ALA A 89 1.05 -1.05 13.57
CA ALA A 89 1.91 -0.96 14.75
C ALA A 89 3.14 -1.90 14.70
N GLN A 90 3.08 -2.99 13.93
CA GLN A 90 4.17 -3.94 13.78
C GLN A 90 5.12 -3.51 12.65
N PRO A 91 6.39 -3.16 12.93
CA PRO A 91 7.31 -2.61 11.91
C PRO A 91 7.52 -3.51 10.69
N ASP A 92 7.45 -4.83 10.87
CA ASP A 92 7.69 -5.82 9.83
C ASP A 92 6.40 -6.25 9.11
N SER A 93 5.24 -5.67 9.45
CA SER A 93 3.99 -5.96 8.75
C SER A 93 3.97 -5.37 7.35
N TRP A 94 3.15 -5.97 6.48
CA TRP A 94 2.94 -5.45 5.13
C TRP A 94 2.49 -3.98 5.12
N LEU A 95 1.63 -3.58 6.08
CA LEU A 95 1.06 -2.24 6.13
C LEU A 95 2.09 -1.21 6.61
N ALA A 96 2.86 -1.53 7.66
CA ALA A 96 3.93 -0.65 8.12
C ALA A 96 5.00 -0.47 7.04
N GLN A 97 5.37 -1.56 6.34
CA GLN A 97 6.32 -1.53 5.25
C GLN A 97 5.81 -0.73 4.05
N LEU A 98 4.53 -0.89 3.67
CA LEU A 98 3.91 -0.09 2.61
C LEU A 98 3.96 1.41 2.93
N LEU A 99 3.51 1.80 4.13
CA LEU A 99 3.48 3.20 4.54
C LEU A 99 4.88 3.82 4.61
N LYS A 100 5.85 3.06 5.14
CA LYS A 100 7.26 3.48 5.20
C LYS A 100 7.85 3.68 3.80
N GLN A 101 7.80 2.65 2.96
CA GLN A 101 8.39 2.70 1.61
C GLN A 101 7.69 3.73 0.73
N TYR A 102 6.36 3.85 0.84
CA TYR A 102 5.62 4.90 0.14
C TYR A 102 6.05 6.31 0.59
N GLY A 103 6.24 6.51 1.91
CA GLY A 103 6.73 7.76 2.46
C GLY A 103 8.12 8.15 1.97
N GLU A 104 9.00 7.17 1.76
CA GLU A 104 10.34 7.37 1.20
C GLU A 104 10.29 7.78 -0.28
N ILE A 105 9.48 7.11 -1.10
CA ILE A 105 9.41 7.41 -2.54
C ILE A 105 8.64 8.69 -2.88
N SER A 106 7.81 9.17 -1.96
CA SER A 106 6.98 10.38 -2.13
C SER A 106 7.72 11.67 -1.79
N ARG A 107 8.89 11.57 -1.14
CA ARG A 107 9.71 12.74 -0.81
C ARG A 107 10.55 13.14 -2.03
N PRO A 108 10.73 14.45 -2.29
CA PRO A 108 11.73 14.90 -3.24
C PRO A 108 13.08 14.31 -2.84
N ARG A 109 13.76 13.61 -3.76
CA ARG A 109 15.14 13.18 -3.52
C ARG A 109 15.94 14.45 -3.21
N LYS A 110 16.65 14.49 -2.07
CA LYS A 110 17.64 15.54 -1.86
C LYS A 110 18.57 15.51 -3.06
N ASN A 111 18.87 16.67 -3.63
CA ASN A 111 19.89 16.80 -4.67
C ASN A 111 21.23 16.41 -4.04
N GLU A 112 21.51 15.11 -3.98
CA GLU A 112 22.85 14.61 -3.82
C GLU A 112 23.54 14.95 -5.13
N THR A 113 24.36 15.99 -5.10
CA THR A 113 25.32 16.30 -6.15
C THR A 113 25.98 15.00 -6.60
N PRO A 114 26.08 14.71 -7.90
CA PRO A 114 26.71 13.50 -8.39
C PRO A 114 28.19 13.59 -8.07
N GLN A 115 28.58 13.04 -6.92
CA GLN A 115 29.96 12.95 -6.50
C GLN A 115 30.39 11.50 -6.66
N ASP A 116 31.11 11.30 -7.76
CA ASP A 116 32.00 10.19 -8.11
C ASP A 116 31.44 8.76 -8.15
N GLU A 117 31.61 8.19 -9.34
CA GLU A 117 31.58 6.78 -9.69
C GLU A 117 32.45 5.94 -8.74
N ASN A 118 31.94 5.52 -7.57
CA ASN A 118 32.32 4.28 -6.84
C ASN A 118 31.79 4.16 -5.40
N ILE A 119 30.81 4.96 -4.99
CA ILE A 119 30.21 4.74 -3.67
C ILE A 119 28.98 3.87 -3.87
N ILE A 120 29.18 2.55 -3.71
CA ILE A 120 28.12 1.63 -3.32
C ILE A 120 27.54 2.23 -2.03
N ALA A 121 26.46 3.00 -2.16
CA ALA A 121 25.68 3.48 -1.03
C ALA A 121 24.99 2.26 -0.44
N ALA A 122 25.74 1.51 0.36
CA ALA A 122 25.25 0.54 1.30
C ALA A 122 24.53 1.30 2.43
N THR A 123 23.38 1.89 2.13
CA THR A 123 22.40 2.19 3.16
C THR A 123 21.89 0.85 3.65
N SER A 124 22.35 0.46 4.83
CA SER A 124 21.94 -0.72 5.57
C SER A 124 20.42 -0.69 5.74
N THR A 125 19.69 -1.30 4.82
CA THR A 125 18.25 -1.48 4.96
C THR A 125 18.04 -2.75 5.75
N VAL A 126 17.50 -2.62 6.97
CA VAL A 126 16.59 -3.64 7.52
C VAL A 126 15.80 -4.19 6.34
N SER A 127 15.93 -5.49 6.05
CA SER A 127 15.42 -6.13 4.84
C SER A 127 14.01 -5.62 4.54
N ALA A 128 13.90 -4.63 3.65
CA ALA A 128 12.62 -4.01 3.37
C ALA A 128 11.78 -5.07 2.67
N MET A 129 10.54 -5.25 3.15
CA MET A 129 9.65 -6.24 2.53
C MET A 129 9.50 -5.91 1.05
N GLU A 130 9.72 -6.88 0.18
CA GLU A 130 9.59 -6.65 -1.25
C GLU A 130 8.15 -6.27 -1.60
N ALA A 131 7.98 -5.35 -2.56
CA ALA A 131 6.66 -4.90 -2.98
C ALA A 131 5.74 -6.04 -3.48
N ALA A 132 6.32 -7.14 -3.97
CA ALA A 132 5.58 -8.36 -4.32
C ALA A 132 4.98 -9.05 -3.08
N ALA A 133 5.75 -9.17 -1.99
CA ALA A 133 5.25 -9.70 -0.73
C ALA A 133 4.17 -8.78 -0.13
N ILE A 134 4.37 -7.45 -0.19
CA ILE A 134 3.34 -6.49 0.25
C ILE A 134 2.04 -6.69 -0.53
N LEU A 135 2.12 -6.83 -1.86
CA LEU A 135 0.95 -7.11 -2.70
C LEU A 135 0.21 -8.38 -2.25
N GLU A 136 0.95 -9.48 -2.06
CA GLU A 136 0.36 -10.76 -1.66
C GLU A 136 -0.34 -10.68 -0.30
N PHE A 137 0.33 -10.13 0.72
CA PHE A 137 -0.26 -9.98 2.05
C PHE A 137 -1.45 -9.04 2.06
N MET A 138 -1.36 -7.92 1.33
CA MET A 138 -2.46 -6.97 1.21
C MET A 138 -3.68 -7.60 0.51
N GLN A 139 -3.46 -8.34 -0.57
CA GLN A 139 -4.54 -9.01 -1.30
C GLN A 139 -5.19 -10.09 -0.44
N ALA A 140 -4.40 -10.89 0.29
CA ALA A 140 -4.92 -11.90 1.21
C ALA A 140 -5.77 -11.25 2.31
N PHE A 141 -5.27 -10.18 2.94
CA PHE A 141 -5.99 -9.44 3.98
C PHE A 141 -7.31 -8.85 3.49
N ILE A 142 -7.31 -8.21 2.32
CA ILE A 142 -8.52 -7.61 1.73
C ILE A 142 -9.57 -8.70 1.44
N ASN A 143 -9.15 -9.84 0.91
CA ASN A 143 -10.06 -10.95 0.63
C ASN A 143 -10.65 -11.53 1.92
N GLU A 144 -9.83 -11.78 2.94
CA GLU A 144 -10.27 -12.25 4.26
C GLU A 144 -11.32 -11.29 4.85
N VAL A 145 -11.04 -9.99 4.87
CA VAL A 145 -11.98 -9.00 5.40
C VAL A 145 -13.29 -8.97 4.62
N ARG A 146 -13.22 -9.03 3.29
CA ARG A 146 -14.42 -9.05 2.43
C ARG A 146 -15.26 -10.29 2.69
N GLU A 147 -14.64 -11.47 2.79
CA GLU A 147 -15.32 -12.73 3.10
C GLU A 147 -16.09 -12.64 4.41
N HIS A 148 -15.46 -12.11 5.47
CA HIS A 148 -16.07 -11.97 6.79
C HIS A 148 -17.16 -10.88 6.85
N SER A 149 -17.07 -9.85 6.00
CA SER A 149 -18.05 -8.75 5.96
C SER A 149 -19.40 -9.15 5.34
N PHE A 150 -19.50 -10.32 4.69
CA PHE A 150 -20.76 -10.85 4.16
C PHE A 150 -21.51 -11.77 5.14
N GLU A 151 -20.94 -12.07 6.31
CA GLU A 151 -21.52 -13.03 7.26
C GLU A 151 -22.43 -12.43 8.35
N TRP A 152 -22.69 -11.11 8.34
CA TRP A 152 -23.46 -10.40 9.37
C TRP A 152 -24.61 -9.54 8.83
#